data_AF-A0A9C7W0T0-F1
#
_entry.id   AF-A0A9C7W0T0-F1
#
_cell.length_a   1.000
_cell.length_b   1.000
_cell.length_c   1.000
_cell.angle_alpha   90.00
_cell.angle_beta   90.00
_cell.angle_gamma   90.00
#
_symmetry.space_group_name_H-M   'P 1'
#
loop_
_entity.id
_entity.type
_entity.pdbx_description
1 polymer ?
#
loop_
_entity_poly.entity_id
_entity_poly.type
_entity_poly.pdbx_seq_one_letter_code
_entity_poly.pdbx_strand_id
1 'polypeptide(L)'
;ELAMMYSSRACRDQGFQLLDGSVHLSGLGLTRCPDKRRCLSRKFRFSYSSDHFHRSDGVVIMLGDHLERIIFSSPPKSLEA
;
A
#
# COMPACT_ATOMS: atom_id res chain seq x y z
N GLU A 1 -3.62 8.40 -8.77
CA GLU A 1 -3.53 9.51 -7.78
C GLU A 1 -3.95 9.09 -6.37
N LEU A 2 -5.17 8.60 -6.13
CA LEU A 2 -5.63 8.20 -4.78
C LEU A 2 -4.69 7.23 -4.05
N ALA A 3 -4.23 6.17 -4.72
CA ALA A 3 -3.32 5.21 -4.10
C ALA A 3 -2.00 5.85 -3.63
N MET A 4 -1.47 6.83 -4.37
CA MET A 4 -0.27 7.59 -4.04
C MET A 4 -0.48 8.50 -2.84
N MET A 5 -1.64 9.16 -2.78
CA MET A 5 -2.01 9.97 -1.63
C MET A 5 -2.12 9.12 -0.37
N TYR A 6 -2.79 7.97 -0.45
CA TYR A 6 -2.96 7.07 0.70
C TYR A 6 -1.64 6.46 1.17
N SER A 7 -0.77 5.99 0.26
CA SER A 7 0.53 5.45 0.66
C SER A 7 1.44 6.52 1.27
N SER A 8 1.48 7.74 0.70
CA SER A 8 2.28 8.85 1.22
C SER A 8 1.83 9.26 2.62
N ARG A 9 0.51 9.38 2.83
CA ARG A 9 -0.06 9.68 4.15
C ARG A 9 0.27 8.58 5.15
N ALA A 10 0.03 7.32 4.80
CA ALA A 10 0.29 6.21 5.70
C ALA A 10 1.77 6.06 6.07
N CYS A 11 2.70 6.28 5.12
CA CYS A 11 4.13 6.30 5.43
C CYS A 11 4.45 7.42 6.42
N ARG A 12 3.95 8.64 6.17
CA ARG A 12 4.16 9.79 7.05
C ARG A 12 3.64 9.55 8.46
N ASP A 13 2.45 8.98 8.59
CA ASP A 13 1.82 8.67 9.89
C ASP A 13 2.63 7.64 10.70
N GLN A 14 3.43 6.80 10.03
CA GLN A 14 4.32 5.80 10.65
C GLN A 14 5.77 6.30 10.83
N GLY A 15 6.08 7.53 10.40
CA GLY A 15 7.46 8.04 10.36
C GLY A 15 8.32 7.40 9.28
N PHE A 16 7.72 6.73 8.30
CA PHE A 16 8.41 6.12 7.16
C PHE A 16 8.54 7.11 6.00
N GLN A 17 9.57 6.90 5.18
CA GLN A 17 9.75 7.58 3.91
C GLN A 17 9.17 6.73 2.76
N LEU A 18 8.22 7.29 1.99
CA LEU A 18 7.79 6.67 0.74
C LEU A 18 8.90 6.84 -0.32
N LEU A 19 9.25 5.75 -1.01
CA LEU A 19 10.36 5.73 -1.96
C LEU A 19 9.90 5.87 -3.42
N ASP A 20 10.72 6.62 -4.17
CA ASP A 20 10.79 6.66 -5.65
C ASP A 20 9.48 6.95 -6.39
N GLY A 21 8.47 7.51 -5.73
CA GLY A 21 7.14 7.72 -6.33
C GLY A 21 6.44 6.43 -6.78
N SER A 22 6.89 5.29 -6.28
CA SER A 22 6.72 3.96 -6.91
C SER A 22 5.39 3.26 -6.56
N VAL A 23 4.26 3.97 -6.67
CA VAL A 23 2.94 3.35 -6.47
C VAL A 23 2.43 2.80 -7.80
N HIS A 24 2.52 1.49 -7.97
CA HIS A 24 2.15 0.83 -9.22
C HIS A 24 1.06 -0.21 -9.00
N LEU A 25 0.17 -0.35 -9.99
CA LEU A 25 -0.88 -1.36 -9.95
C LEU A 25 -0.24 -2.76 -10.02
N SER A 26 -0.50 -3.58 -9.01
CA SER A 26 0.02 -4.94 -8.91
C SER A 26 -1.08 -6.00 -9.03
N GLY A 27 -2.36 -5.60 -8.97
CA GLY A 27 -3.47 -6.52 -9.16
C GLY A 27 -4.80 -5.81 -9.39
N LEU A 28 -5.66 -6.47 -10.16
CA LEU A 28 -7.01 -6.00 -10.49
C LEU A 28 -8.00 -7.17 -10.30
N GLY A 29 -9.17 -6.88 -9.76
CA GLY A 29 -10.23 -7.86 -9.60
C GLY A 29 -11.61 -7.24 -9.59
N LEU A 30 -12.63 -8.06 -9.78
CA LEU A 30 -14.03 -7.70 -9.60
C LEU A 30 -14.54 -8.39 -8.34
N THR A 31 -15.11 -7.61 -7.43
CA THR A 31 -15.73 -8.13 -6.20
C THR A 31 -17.13 -7.54 -6.02
N ARG A 32 -17.85 -8.02 -5.01
CA ARG A 32 -19.10 -7.40 -4.56
C ARG A 32 -18.80 -6.39 -3.47
N CYS A 33 -19.30 -5.18 -3.64
CA CYS A 33 -19.23 -4.15 -2.62
C CYS A 33 -20.22 -4.43 -1.48
N PRO A 34 -20.07 -3.76 -0.32
CA PRO A 34 -21.00 -3.90 0.81
C PRO A 34 -22.47 -3.63 0.41
N ASP A 35 -22.69 -2.79 -0.60
CA ASP A 35 -23.99 -2.47 -1.19
C ASP A 35 -24.50 -3.50 -2.23
N LYS A 36 -23.83 -4.66 -2.34
CA LYS A 36 -24.11 -5.76 -3.28
C LYS A 36 -23.91 -5.45 -4.76
N ARG A 37 -23.38 -4.28 -5.13
CA ARG A 37 -23.00 -3.98 -6.53
C ARG A 37 -21.62 -4.56 -6.87
N ARG A 38 -21.33 -4.73 -8.16
CA ARG A 38 -19.98 -5.08 -8.61
C ARG A 38 -19.08 -3.87 -8.46
N CYS A 39 -17.89 -4.06 -7.92
CA CYS A 39 -16.89 -3.01 -7.82
C CYS A 39 -15.49 -3.52 -8.08
N LEU A 40 -14.66 -2.60 -8.53
CA LEU A 40 -13.29 -2.86 -8.92
C LEU A 40 -12.41 -2.91 -7.68
N SER A 41 -11.79 -4.05 -7.42
CA SER A 41 -10.73 -4.19 -6.44
C SER A 41 -9.40 -3.93 -7.12
N ARG A 42 -8.60 -3.02 -6.55
CA ARG A 42 -7.28 -2.64 -7.07
C ARG A 42 -6.25 -2.77 -5.96
N LYS A 43 -5.15 -3.46 -6.27
CA LYS A 43 -3.99 -3.55 -5.39
C LYS A 43 -2.87 -2.73 -6.00
N PHE A 44 -2.30 -1.83 -5.20
CA PHE A 44 -1.15 -1.04 -5.59
C PHE A 44 0.00 -1.38 -4.66
N ARG A 45 1.15 -1.76 -5.22
CA ARG A 45 2.37 -1.95 -4.44
C ARG A 45 3.13 -0.63 -4.41
N PHE A 46 3.74 -0.36 -3.27
CA PHE A 46 4.60 0.78 -3.04
C PHE A 46 5.80 0.35 -2.22
N SER A 47 6.83 1.17 -2.21
CA SER A 47 8.02 0.89 -1.43
C SER A 47 8.31 2.04 -0.47
N TYR A 48 8.83 1.70 0.69
CA TYR A 48 9.06 2.63 1.78
C TYR A 48 10.35 2.26 2.53
N SER A 49 10.84 3.19 3.34
CA SER A 49 11.93 2.94 4.26
C SER A 49 11.58 3.45 5.65
N SER A 50 11.90 2.68 6.69
CA SER A 50 11.75 3.09 8.09
C SER A 50 12.98 3.80 8.65
N ASP A 51 14.15 3.60 8.05
CA ASP A 51 15.45 4.06 8.56
C ASP A 51 16.32 4.75 7.49
N HIS A 52 15.80 4.96 6.28
CA HIS A 52 16.50 5.50 5.11
C HIS A 52 17.52 4.56 4.46
N PHE A 53 17.77 3.38 5.03
CA PHE A 53 18.72 2.39 4.52
C PHE A 53 18.03 1.17 3.94
N HIS A 54 17.02 0.66 4.64
CA HIS A 54 16.30 -0.54 4.25
C HIS A 54 15.05 -0.19 3.46
N ARG A 55 14.93 -0.83 2.31
CA ARG A 55 13.76 -0.77 1.45
C ARG A 55 12.82 -1.91 1.80
N SER A 56 11.60 -1.57 2.19
CA SER A 56 10.50 -2.50 2.42
C SER A 56 9.34 -2.18 1.47
N ASP A 57 8.43 -3.13 1.29
CA ASP A 57 7.28 -2.94 0.42
C ASP A 57 5.96 -2.87 1.19
N GLY A 58 5.02 -2.09 0.69
CA GLY A 58 3.65 -2.06 1.17
C GLY A 58 2.68 -2.28 0.04
N VAL A 59 1.43 -2.55 0.42
CA VAL A 59 0.32 -2.69 -0.51
C VAL A 59 -0.85 -1.84 -0.04
N VAL A 60 -1.39 -1.02 -0.94
CA VAL A 60 -2.66 -0.33 -0.79
C VAL A 60 -3.72 -1.14 -1.53
N ILE A 61 -4.80 -1.48 -0.84
CA ILE A 61 -5.96 -2.17 -1.41
C ILE A 61 -7.12 -1.18 -1.45
N MET A 62 -7.72 -1.03 -2.63
CA MET A 62 -8.84 -0.13 -2.88
C MET A 62 -10.04 -0.91 -3.43
N LEU A 63 -11.24 -0.52 -3.01
CA LEU A 63 -12.52 -0.98 -3.55
C LEU A 63 -13.27 0.22 -4.14
N GLY A 64 -13.43 0.24 -5.47
CA GLY A 64 -13.85 1.46 -6.14
C GLY A 64 -12.84 2.59 -5.86
N ASP A 65 -13.32 3.76 -5.51
CA ASP A 65 -12.54 4.94 -5.08
C ASP A 65 -12.22 4.96 -3.58
N HIS A 66 -12.70 4.00 -2.81
CA HIS A 66 -12.48 3.91 -1.38
C HIS A 66 -11.20 3.13 -1.03
N LEU A 67 -10.50 3.61 0.00
CA LEU A 67 -9.42 2.86 0.63
C LEU A 67 -10.03 1.73 1.48
N GLU A 68 -9.65 0.49 1.20
CA GLU A 68 -10.05 -0.67 2.01
C GLU A 68 -9.00 -0.97 3.08
N ARG A 69 -7.73 -1.04 2.68
CA ARG A 69 -6.63 -1.41 3.59
C ARG A 69 -5.28 -0.92 3.09
N ILE A 70 -4.37 -0.66 4.03
CA ILE A 70 -2.94 -0.51 3.77
C ILE A 70 -2.21 -1.57 4.60
N ILE A 71 -1.28 -2.28 3.97
CA ILE A 71 -0.45 -3.29 4.61
C ILE A 71 1.00 -2.89 4.37
N PHE A 72 1.74 -2.71 5.46
CA PHE A 72 3.19 -2.64 5.41
C PHE A 72 3.71 -4.08 5.59
N SER A 73 4.54 -4.57 4.67
CA SER A 73 5.29 -5.79 4.99
C SER A 73 6.27 -5.41 6.09
N SER A 74 6.21 -6.09 7.24
CA SER A 74 7.23 -5.91 8.27
C SER A 74 8.60 -6.06 7.62
N PRO A 75 9.60 -5.24 7.98
CA PRO A 75 10.95 -5.46 7.49
C PRO A 75 11.30 -6.93 7.73
N PRO A 76 12.02 -7.60 6.79
CA PRO A 76 12.53 -8.92 7.09
C PRO A 76 13.22 -8.81 8.45
N LYS A 77 12.82 -9.65 9.42
CA LYS A 77 13.55 -9.76 10.69
C LYS A 77 15.00 -9.97 10.27
N SER A 78 15.82 -8.93 10.36
CA SER A 78 17.26 -9.05 10.22
C SER A 78 17.63 -10.14 11.21
N LEU A 79 18.13 -11.24 10.65
CA LEU A 79 18.61 -12.45 11.31
C LEU A 79 19.09 -12.08 12.72
N GLU A 80 18.34 -12.50 13.75
CA GLU A 80 18.79 -12.36 15.13
C GLU A 80 20.18 -13.03 15.21
N ALA A 81 21.15 -12.25 15.66
CA ALA A 81 22.56 -12.61 15.77
C ALA A 81 22.78 -13.77 16.76
#